data_AF-A0A8P4GCE4-F1
#
_entry.id   AF-A0A8P4GCE4-F1
#
_cell.length_a   1.000
_cell.length_b   1.000
_cell.length_c   1.000
_cell.angle_alpha   90.00
_cell.angle_beta   90.00
_cell.angle_gamma   90.00
#
_symmetry.space_group_name_H-M   'P 1'
#
loop_
_entity.id
_entity.type
_entity.pdbx_description
1 polymer ?
#
loop_
_entity_poly.entity_id
_entity_poly.type
_entity_poly.pdbx_seq_one_letter_code
_entity_poly.pdbx_strand_id
1 'polypeptide(L)'
;MYESSHIYIFTFLIVSALITLCLVGRMSSCCCLLILLFSCSSAHNDFYTSIGHMTDLLFTEKDLVTSLKDYIRAEESKLEQIKKWADKLDVLSAAATQDPEGFLGHPVNAFKLMKRLNTEWGELESLVLTDMSDVFISNLTIQRQHFPNDDDQTGAAKALMRLLDTYKLDTNTISTGQLPGSSLAASHRSVLTVDDCYDLGKVAYSEADYYHTELWMVQALKQLDQGEKSGTVDAVNILDYLSYSVYQQGELERALDFTKRLLELDPTHQRANGNLKYFEYQLAKQQKAEERGEEEEEAKQKKSQPDDYLPERKKYEQLCRGEGLRMTPRRQSRLFCRYYDNHRHPKYVIAPVKQEDEWDRPRIVRYHDIVSDKEMEKVKELAKPRLRRATISNPVTGVLETAHYRISKSAWLGAFEHPVVDKINQRIEDITGLDVTTAEDLQVANYGVGGQYEPHFDFGRKDEPDAFEELGTGNRIATWLLYMSDVQAGGATVFTDVGAAVWPKKGTAVFWYNLYPSGEGDYRTRHAACPVLVGNKWVSNKWIHERGQEFRRRCSLQETD
;
A
#
# COMPACT_ATOMS: atom_id res chain seq x y z
N MET A 1 -35.44 -17.74 -15.77
CA MET A 1 -35.18 -16.59 -16.66
C MET A 1 -36.43 -15.69 -16.86
N TYR A 2 -37.35 -15.59 -15.89
CA TYR A 2 -38.56 -14.74 -15.99
C TYR A 2 -38.83 -13.87 -14.76
N GLU A 3 -38.01 -13.92 -13.70
CA GLU A 3 -38.20 -13.06 -12.50
C GLU A 3 -37.40 -11.76 -12.53
N SER A 4 -36.32 -11.67 -13.32
CA SER A 4 -35.49 -10.46 -13.39
C SER A 4 -36.17 -9.31 -14.16
N SER A 5 -37.06 -9.60 -15.11
CA SER A 5 -37.71 -8.58 -15.94
C SER A 5 -38.78 -7.77 -15.19
N HIS A 6 -39.39 -8.34 -14.14
CA HIS A 6 -40.41 -7.64 -13.37
C HIS A 6 -39.83 -6.58 -12.42
N ILE A 7 -38.61 -6.77 -11.93
CA ILE A 7 -37.92 -5.80 -11.07
C ILE A 7 -37.50 -4.57 -11.87
N TYR A 8 -36.99 -4.73 -13.09
CA TYR A 8 -36.64 -3.59 -13.95
C TYR A 8 -37.86 -2.75 -14.35
N ILE A 9 -39.00 -3.40 -14.68
CA ILE A 9 -40.22 -2.67 -15.06
C ILE A 9 -40.83 -1.92 -13.87
N PHE A 10 -40.79 -2.50 -12.67
CA PHE A 10 -41.25 -1.83 -11.45
C PHE A 10 -40.37 -0.63 -11.09
N THR A 11 -39.06 -0.77 -11.25
CA THR A 11 -38.09 0.31 -10.99
C THR A 11 -38.26 1.46 -12.00
N PHE A 12 -38.49 1.14 -13.27
CA PHE A 12 -38.69 2.15 -14.33
C PHE A 12 -40.01 2.91 -14.17
N LEU A 13 -41.08 2.24 -13.74
CA LEU A 13 -42.37 2.88 -13.45
C LEU A 13 -42.31 3.81 -12.23
N ILE A 14 -41.56 3.43 -11.18
CA ILE A 14 -41.34 4.28 -10.00
C ILE A 14 -40.52 5.52 -10.37
N VAL A 15 -39.45 5.37 -11.15
CA VAL A 15 -38.61 6.48 -11.62
C VAL A 15 -39.39 7.42 -12.54
N SER A 16 -40.20 6.88 -13.46
CA SER A 16 -41.04 7.69 -14.36
C SER A 16 -42.15 8.44 -13.61
N ALA A 17 -42.77 7.81 -12.60
CA ALA A 17 -43.75 8.47 -11.73
C ALA A 17 -43.10 9.60 -10.90
N LEU A 18 -41.89 9.40 -10.38
CA LEU A 18 -41.14 10.42 -9.63
C LEU A 18 -40.72 11.61 -10.51
N ILE A 19 -40.33 11.36 -11.77
CA ILE A 19 -40.01 12.42 -12.74
C ILE A 19 -41.25 13.24 -13.09
N THR A 20 -42.40 12.59 -13.24
CA THR A 20 -43.68 13.27 -13.56
C THR A 20 -44.16 14.12 -12.37
N LEU A 21 -43.94 13.67 -11.13
CA LEU A 21 -44.20 14.44 -9.90
C LEU A 21 -43.24 15.63 -9.72
N CYS A 22 -42.02 15.58 -10.27
CA CYS A 22 -41.09 16.72 -10.27
C CYS A 22 -41.44 17.81 -11.30
N LEU A 23 -42.09 17.46 -12.41
CA LEU A 23 -42.48 18.42 -13.46
C LEU A 23 -43.74 19.21 -13.13
N VAL A 24 -44.60 18.70 -12.24
CA VAL A 24 -45.80 19.41 -11.77
C VAL A 24 -45.48 20.07 -10.44
N GLY A 25 -44.99 21.31 -10.54
CA GLY A 25 -44.28 22.00 -9.46
C GLY A 25 -44.98 22.06 -8.10
N ARG A 26 -44.24 21.62 -7.09
CA ARG A 26 -44.05 22.24 -5.76
C ARG A 26 -43.37 21.20 -4.87
N MET A 27 -42.04 21.24 -4.76
CA MET A 27 -41.33 20.88 -3.53
C MET A 27 -39.85 21.26 -3.65
N SER A 28 -39.46 22.27 -2.88
CA SER A 28 -38.11 22.79 -2.76
C SER A 28 -37.27 21.91 -1.82
N SER A 29 -35.99 21.77 -2.17
CA SER A 29 -34.86 21.44 -1.29
C SER A 29 -34.65 20.01 -0.76
N CYS A 30 -35.54 19.03 -0.98
CA CYS A 30 -35.33 17.67 -0.45
C CYS A 30 -34.78 16.63 -1.46
N CYS A 31 -34.95 16.82 -2.77
CA CYS A 31 -34.56 15.81 -3.76
C CYS A 31 -33.07 15.80 -4.12
N CYS A 32 -32.31 16.87 -3.89
CA CYS A 32 -30.86 16.86 -4.11
C CYS A 32 -30.10 16.01 -3.09
N LEU A 33 -30.66 15.75 -1.90
CA LEU A 33 -30.03 14.88 -0.89
C LEU A 33 -30.16 13.38 -1.20
N LEU A 34 -31.18 12.98 -1.96
CA LEU A 34 -31.43 11.56 -2.26
C LEU A 34 -30.65 11.03 -3.47
N ILE A 35 -30.22 11.91 -4.38
CA ILE A 35 -29.38 11.53 -5.53
C ILE A 35 -27.90 11.35 -5.12
N LEU A 36 -27.47 11.97 -4.02
CA LEU A 36 -26.13 11.76 -3.44
C LEU A 36 -26.00 10.47 -2.61
N LEU A 37 -27.10 9.78 -2.28
CA LEU A 37 -27.10 8.60 -1.41
C LEU A 37 -27.03 7.25 -2.15
N PHE A 38 -27.03 7.24 -3.50
CA PHE A 38 -26.95 6.00 -4.29
C PHE A 38 -25.84 5.97 -5.35
N SER A 39 -24.85 6.85 -5.24
CA SER A 39 -23.57 6.66 -5.91
C SER A 39 -22.62 5.87 -5.00
N CYS A 40 -22.94 4.60 -4.73
CA CYS A 40 -21.92 3.63 -4.36
C CYS A 40 -21.09 3.35 -5.62
N SER A 41 -20.34 4.35 -6.07
CA SER A 41 -19.18 4.09 -6.92
C SER A 41 -18.28 3.19 -6.08
N SER A 42 -17.94 2.01 -6.60
CA SER A 42 -16.96 1.11 -6.01
C SER A 42 -15.66 1.89 -5.79
N ALA A 43 -15.52 2.51 -4.62
CA ALA A 43 -14.34 3.26 -4.25
C ALA A 43 -13.20 2.26 -4.19
N HIS A 44 -12.25 2.39 -5.11
CA HIS A 44 -11.08 1.54 -5.15
C HIS A 44 -10.34 1.73 -3.82
N ASN A 45 -10.28 0.66 -3.04
CA ASN A 45 -9.63 0.70 -1.75
C ASN A 45 -8.18 0.30 -1.98
N ASP A 46 -7.27 1.25 -2.24
CA ASP A 46 -5.83 0.95 -2.33
C ASP A 46 -5.33 0.32 -1.00
N PHE A 47 -5.43 -0.99 -0.80
CA PHE A 47 -5.32 -1.64 0.51
C PHE A 47 -3.88 -1.53 1.04
N TYR A 48 -2.91 -1.70 0.15
CA TYR A 48 -1.48 -1.65 0.47
C TYR A 48 -1.03 -0.34 1.12
N THR A 49 -1.75 0.77 0.88
CA THR A 49 -1.39 2.09 1.39
C THR A 49 -1.88 2.35 2.82
N SER A 50 -2.58 1.41 3.47
CA SER A 50 -3.09 1.53 4.84
C SER A 50 -3.04 0.20 5.59
N ILE A 51 -2.22 0.11 6.65
CA ILE A 51 -2.20 -1.04 7.56
C ILE A 51 -3.57 -1.23 8.23
N GLY A 52 -4.29 -0.13 8.46
CA GLY A 52 -5.63 -0.19 9.05
C GLY A 52 -6.61 -1.04 8.24
N HIS A 53 -6.59 -0.93 6.91
CA HIS A 53 -7.44 -1.74 6.03
C HIS A 53 -6.86 -3.14 5.80
N MET A 54 -5.54 -3.30 5.71
CA MET A 54 -4.93 -4.64 5.62
C MET A 54 -5.19 -5.51 6.84
N THR A 55 -5.35 -4.90 8.02
CA THR A 55 -5.73 -5.62 9.24
C THR A 55 -7.12 -6.26 9.09
N ASP A 56 -8.05 -5.59 8.43
CA ASP A 56 -9.39 -6.13 8.20
C ASP A 56 -9.34 -7.32 7.23
N LEU A 57 -8.48 -7.27 6.21
CA LEU A 57 -8.26 -8.39 5.28
C LEU A 57 -7.73 -9.66 5.97
N LEU A 58 -6.86 -9.52 6.97
CA LEU A 58 -6.35 -10.67 7.75
C LEU A 58 -7.48 -11.39 8.52
N PHE A 59 -8.43 -10.63 9.07
CA PHE A 59 -9.58 -11.23 9.73
C PHE A 59 -10.51 -11.90 8.72
N THR A 60 -10.76 -11.27 7.57
CA THR A 60 -11.53 -11.87 6.47
C THR A 60 -10.91 -13.18 5.99
N GLU A 61 -9.59 -13.23 5.78
CA GLU A 61 -8.88 -14.45 5.40
C GLU A 61 -9.03 -15.56 6.45
N LYS A 62 -8.87 -15.21 7.74
CA LYS A 62 -9.05 -16.16 8.84
C LYS A 62 -10.46 -16.77 8.86
N ASP A 63 -11.48 -15.95 8.60
CA ASP A 63 -12.87 -16.40 8.54
C ASP A 63 -13.10 -17.32 7.33
N LEU A 64 -12.50 -17.01 6.17
CA LEU A 64 -12.54 -17.87 4.99
C LEU A 64 -11.82 -19.20 5.20
N VAL A 65 -10.67 -19.21 5.88
CA VAL A 65 -9.98 -20.44 6.27
C VAL A 65 -10.85 -21.31 7.18
N THR A 66 -11.61 -20.69 8.09
CA THR A 66 -12.56 -21.42 8.93
C THR A 66 -13.68 -22.02 8.08
N SER A 67 -14.26 -21.24 7.17
CA SER A 67 -15.28 -21.71 6.22
C SER A 67 -14.77 -22.83 5.31
N LEU A 68 -13.51 -22.77 4.86
CA LEU A 68 -12.87 -23.82 4.07
C LEU A 68 -12.72 -25.11 4.87
N LYS A 69 -12.36 -25.03 6.16
CA LYS A 69 -12.28 -26.21 7.03
C LYS A 69 -13.64 -26.88 7.22
N ASP A 70 -14.71 -26.09 7.31
CA ASP A 70 -16.06 -26.65 7.40
C ASP A 70 -16.50 -27.33 6.12
N TYR A 71 -16.16 -26.75 4.96
CA TYR A 71 -16.32 -27.42 3.66
C TYR A 71 -15.58 -28.76 3.60
N ILE A 72 -14.30 -28.78 3.99
CA ILE A 72 -13.47 -30.01 4.00
C ILE A 72 -14.12 -31.09 4.88
N ARG A 73 -14.55 -30.75 6.11
CA ARG A 73 -15.22 -31.71 7.00
C ARG A 73 -16.51 -32.25 6.39
N ALA A 74 -17.26 -31.42 5.69
CA ALA A 74 -18.50 -31.80 5.03
C ALA A 74 -18.23 -32.79 3.88
N GLU A 75 -17.21 -32.55 3.07
CA GLU A 75 -16.74 -33.47 2.03
C GLU A 75 -16.19 -34.78 2.60
N GLU A 76 -15.39 -34.73 3.67
CA GLU A 76 -14.88 -35.93 4.34
C GLU A 76 -16.03 -36.81 4.86
N SER A 77 -17.06 -36.21 5.46
CA SER A 77 -18.25 -36.91 5.94
C SER A 77 -19.06 -37.54 4.80
N LYS A 78 -19.23 -36.81 3.69
CA LYS A 78 -19.87 -37.33 2.47
C LYS A 78 -19.06 -38.50 1.89
N LEU A 79 -17.75 -38.33 1.75
CA LEU A 79 -16.85 -39.36 1.24
C LEU A 79 -16.86 -40.62 2.11
N GLU A 80 -16.90 -40.46 3.43
CA GLU A 80 -16.99 -41.59 4.37
C GLU A 80 -18.31 -42.36 4.24
N GLN A 81 -19.42 -41.67 3.99
CA GLN A 81 -20.70 -42.31 3.69
C GLN A 81 -20.64 -43.07 2.35
N ILE A 82 -20.05 -42.49 1.32
CA ILE A 82 -19.88 -43.12 0.01
C ILE A 82 -18.98 -44.36 0.12
N LYS A 83 -17.89 -44.30 0.89
CA LYS A 83 -17.01 -45.46 1.15
C LYS A 83 -17.78 -46.61 1.79
N LYS A 84 -18.56 -46.35 2.85
CA LYS A 84 -19.40 -47.38 3.50
C LYS A 84 -20.43 -47.99 2.54
N TRP A 85 -21.00 -47.18 1.65
CA TRP A 85 -21.89 -47.66 0.60
C TRP A 85 -21.16 -48.56 -0.39
N ALA A 86 -19.98 -48.15 -0.86
CA ALA A 86 -19.15 -48.92 -1.77
C ALA A 86 -18.76 -50.28 -1.16
N ASP A 87 -18.27 -50.30 0.07
CA ASP A 87 -17.90 -51.55 0.79
C ASP A 87 -19.09 -52.51 0.92
N LYS A 88 -20.27 -51.98 1.26
CA LYS A 88 -21.50 -52.78 1.34
C LYS A 88 -21.90 -53.36 -0.01
N LEU A 89 -21.78 -52.58 -1.09
CA LEU A 89 -22.12 -53.01 -2.45
C LEU A 89 -21.12 -54.06 -2.96
N ASP A 90 -19.84 -53.91 -2.64
CA ASP A 90 -18.78 -54.84 -3.04
C ASP A 90 -19.06 -56.25 -2.49
N VAL A 91 -19.29 -56.37 -1.17
CA VAL A 91 -19.64 -57.64 -0.51
C VAL A 91 -20.89 -58.28 -1.13
N LEU A 92 -21.93 -57.48 -1.41
CA LEU A 92 -23.17 -57.96 -2.00
C LEU A 92 -23.00 -58.40 -3.46
N SER A 93 -22.11 -57.76 -4.21
CA SER A 93 -21.83 -58.09 -5.60
C SER A 93 -21.01 -59.38 -5.73
N ALA A 94 -20.03 -59.58 -4.83
CA ALA A 94 -19.22 -60.79 -4.76
C ALA A 94 -20.08 -62.02 -4.44
N ALA A 95 -21.00 -61.91 -3.49
CA ALA A 95 -21.90 -63.01 -3.14
C ALA A 95 -22.89 -63.37 -4.27
N ALA A 96 -23.38 -62.37 -5.01
CA ALA A 96 -24.35 -62.58 -6.09
C ALA A 96 -23.72 -63.13 -7.38
N THR A 97 -22.43 -62.91 -7.61
CA THR A 97 -21.70 -63.37 -8.81
C THR A 97 -21.16 -64.80 -8.69
N GLN A 98 -21.09 -65.35 -7.47
CA GLN A 98 -20.59 -66.71 -7.22
C GLN A 98 -21.57 -67.82 -7.66
N ASP A 99 -22.89 -67.58 -7.56
CA ASP A 99 -23.95 -68.45 -8.10
C ASP A 99 -25.20 -67.62 -8.47
N PRO A 100 -25.23 -67.02 -9.68
CA PRO A 100 -26.30 -66.10 -10.06
C PRO A 100 -27.70 -66.73 -10.13
N GLU A 101 -27.80 -67.95 -10.67
CA GLU A 101 -29.10 -68.63 -10.82
C GLU A 101 -29.66 -69.10 -9.49
N GLY A 102 -28.83 -69.71 -8.62
CA GLY A 102 -29.27 -70.10 -7.28
C GLY A 102 -29.56 -68.91 -6.37
N PHE A 103 -28.78 -67.82 -6.49
CA PHE A 103 -29.02 -66.58 -5.75
C PHE A 103 -30.35 -65.93 -6.14
N LEU A 104 -30.64 -65.81 -7.44
CA LEU A 104 -31.89 -65.21 -7.94
C LEU A 104 -33.10 -66.14 -7.83
N GLY A 105 -32.88 -67.46 -7.70
CA GLY A 105 -33.93 -68.43 -7.42
C GLY A 105 -34.62 -68.23 -6.07
N HIS A 106 -34.01 -67.49 -5.14
CA HIS A 106 -34.62 -67.12 -3.86
C HIS A 106 -35.40 -65.79 -3.97
N PRO A 107 -36.74 -65.77 -3.78
CA PRO A 107 -37.57 -64.58 -4.01
C PRO A 107 -37.14 -63.32 -3.23
N VAL A 108 -36.59 -63.48 -2.02
CA VAL A 108 -36.09 -62.34 -1.22
C VAL A 108 -34.85 -61.70 -1.86
N ASN A 109 -33.97 -62.50 -2.46
CA ASN A 109 -32.75 -62.01 -3.09
C ASN A 109 -33.08 -61.29 -4.40
N ALA A 110 -34.00 -61.84 -5.20
CA ALA A 110 -34.53 -61.20 -6.40
C ALA A 110 -35.16 -59.83 -6.06
N PHE A 111 -36.03 -59.76 -5.03
CA PHE A 111 -36.59 -58.49 -4.55
C PHE A 111 -35.51 -57.50 -4.09
N LYS A 112 -34.52 -57.96 -3.30
CA LYS A 112 -33.43 -57.10 -2.80
C LYS A 112 -32.55 -56.56 -3.94
N LEU A 113 -32.29 -57.34 -4.99
CA LEU A 113 -31.57 -56.86 -6.17
C LEU A 113 -32.39 -55.81 -6.93
N MET A 114 -33.68 -56.07 -7.18
CA MET A 114 -34.56 -55.12 -7.86
C MET A 114 -34.68 -53.81 -7.09
N LYS A 115 -34.88 -53.86 -5.76
CA LYS A 115 -34.86 -52.67 -4.90
C LYS A 115 -33.52 -51.94 -4.96
N ARG A 116 -32.41 -52.67 -4.94
CA ARG A 116 -31.08 -52.07 -4.96
C ARG A 116 -30.84 -51.29 -6.25
N LEU A 117 -31.09 -51.91 -7.41
CA LEU A 117 -30.92 -51.28 -8.73
C LEU A 117 -31.92 -50.14 -8.98
N ASN A 118 -33.16 -50.26 -8.52
CA ASN A 118 -34.20 -49.27 -8.77
C ASN A 118 -34.17 -48.08 -7.79
N THR A 119 -33.76 -48.29 -6.54
CA THR A 119 -33.89 -47.27 -5.47
C THR A 119 -32.57 -46.97 -4.80
N GLU A 120 -31.85 -47.98 -4.29
CA GLU A 120 -30.63 -47.74 -3.51
C GLU A 120 -29.51 -47.09 -4.36
N TRP A 121 -29.40 -47.43 -5.65
CA TRP A 121 -28.46 -46.77 -6.57
C TRP A 121 -28.84 -45.31 -6.87
N GLY A 122 -30.13 -44.98 -6.96
CA GLY A 122 -30.58 -43.59 -7.14
C GLY A 122 -30.35 -42.73 -5.88
N GLU A 123 -30.46 -43.31 -4.69
CA GLU A 123 -30.09 -42.66 -3.43
C GLU A 123 -28.58 -42.36 -3.36
N LEU A 124 -27.75 -43.31 -3.81
CA LEU A 124 -26.30 -43.12 -3.90
C LEU A 124 -25.93 -42.05 -4.92
N GLU A 125 -26.55 -42.06 -6.11
CA GLU A 125 -26.36 -41.02 -7.13
C GLU A 125 -26.68 -39.62 -6.58
N SER A 126 -27.80 -39.48 -5.87
CA SER A 126 -28.19 -38.23 -5.21
C SER A 126 -27.14 -37.74 -4.20
N LEU A 127 -26.62 -38.65 -3.36
CA LEU A 127 -25.54 -38.32 -2.42
C LEU A 127 -24.26 -37.88 -3.14
N VAL A 128 -23.86 -38.58 -4.20
CA VAL A 128 -22.67 -38.25 -5.01
C VAL A 128 -22.80 -36.87 -5.64
N LEU A 129 -23.97 -36.55 -6.19
CA LEU A 129 -24.26 -35.26 -6.84
C LEU A 129 -24.49 -34.09 -5.87
N THR A 130 -24.64 -34.36 -4.56
CA THR A 130 -24.84 -33.31 -3.56
C THR A 130 -23.60 -32.42 -3.48
N ASP A 131 -23.74 -31.13 -3.76
CA ASP A 131 -22.66 -30.14 -3.64
C ASP A 131 -22.50 -29.69 -2.19
N MET A 132 -21.31 -29.91 -1.61
CA MET A 132 -21.00 -29.47 -0.24
C MET A 132 -20.38 -28.06 -0.21
N SER A 133 -20.09 -27.47 -1.37
CA SER A 133 -19.31 -26.24 -1.50
C SER A 133 -20.15 -24.95 -1.40
N ASP A 134 -21.48 -25.02 -1.54
CA ASP A 134 -22.39 -23.86 -1.62
C ASP A 134 -22.13 -22.80 -0.53
N VAL A 135 -22.02 -23.22 0.74
CA VAL A 135 -21.77 -22.31 1.87
C VAL A 135 -20.42 -21.60 1.74
N PHE A 136 -19.37 -22.36 1.38
CA PHE A 136 -18.02 -21.82 1.22
C PHE A 136 -17.94 -20.88 0.01
N ILE A 137 -18.47 -21.29 -1.14
CA ILE A 137 -18.46 -20.50 -2.38
C ILE A 137 -19.30 -19.23 -2.22
N SER A 138 -20.45 -19.30 -1.55
CA SER A 138 -21.27 -18.12 -1.26
C SER A 138 -20.54 -17.14 -0.35
N ASN A 139 -19.92 -17.63 0.73
CA ASN A 139 -19.12 -16.78 1.63
C ASN A 139 -17.93 -16.15 0.89
N LEU A 140 -17.16 -16.94 0.14
CA LEU A 140 -16.04 -16.46 -0.67
C LEU A 140 -16.48 -15.38 -1.67
N THR A 141 -17.62 -15.59 -2.34
CA THR A 141 -18.15 -14.63 -3.33
C THR A 141 -18.52 -13.29 -2.69
N ILE A 142 -19.12 -13.31 -1.49
CA ILE A 142 -19.46 -12.09 -0.74
C ILE A 142 -18.17 -11.38 -0.29
N GLN A 143 -17.20 -12.11 0.26
CA GLN A 143 -15.96 -11.52 0.74
C GLN A 143 -15.08 -10.98 -0.38
N ARG A 144 -15.11 -11.62 -1.56
CA ARG A 144 -14.32 -11.21 -2.74
C ARG A 144 -14.60 -9.78 -3.20
N GLN A 145 -15.77 -9.22 -2.90
CA GLN A 145 -16.09 -7.80 -3.18
C GLN A 145 -15.18 -6.83 -2.41
N HIS A 146 -14.54 -7.29 -1.34
CA HIS A 146 -13.66 -6.52 -0.47
C HIS A 146 -12.19 -6.93 -0.61
N PHE A 147 -11.86 -7.80 -1.57
CA PHE A 147 -10.49 -8.23 -1.80
C PHE A 147 -9.67 -7.16 -2.53
N PRO A 148 -8.34 -7.18 -2.35
CA PRO A 148 -7.44 -6.44 -3.23
C PRO A 148 -7.61 -6.84 -4.69
N ASN A 149 -7.32 -5.90 -5.59
CA ASN A 149 -7.31 -6.13 -7.04
C ASN A 149 -5.87 -6.13 -7.60
N ASP A 150 -5.73 -6.22 -8.92
CA ASP A 150 -4.43 -6.24 -9.60
C ASP A 150 -3.63 -4.94 -9.39
N ASP A 151 -4.31 -3.79 -9.25
CA ASP A 151 -3.68 -2.50 -8.97
C ASP A 151 -3.08 -2.47 -7.56
N ASP A 152 -3.76 -3.08 -6.58
CA ASP A 152 -3.24 -3.23 -5.22
C ASP A 152 -1.99 -4.10 -5.17
N GLN A 153 -2.00 -5.21 -5.91
CA GLN A 153 -0.84 -6.10 -6.01
C GLN A 153 0.34 -5.38 -6.66
N THR A 154 0.09 -4.67 -7.76
CA THR A 154 1.10 -3.85 -8.44
C THR A 154 1.64 -2.73 -7.54
N GLY A 155 0.76 -2.06 -6.79
CA GLY A 155 1.13 -1.03 -5.81
C GLY A 155 1.99 -1.56 -4.67
N ALA A 156 1.67 -2.75 -4.15
CA ALA A 156 2.48 -3.45 -3.15
C ALA A 156 3.86 -3.84 -3.69
N ALA A 157 3.94 -4.33 -4.94
CA ALA A 157 5.21 -4.63 -5.61
C ALA A 157 6.10 -3.37 -5.76
N LYS A 158 5.52 -2.26 -6.25
CA LYS A 158 6.21 -0.97 -6.35
C LYS A 158 6.68 -0.45 -4.98
N ALA A 159 5.89 -0.69 -3.92
CA ALA A 159 6.29 -0.35 -2.57
C ALA A 159 7.53 -1.13 -2.09
N LEU A 160 7.65 -2.42 -2.43
CA LEU A 160 8.84 -3.22 -2.11
C LEU A 160 10.09 -2.72 -2.85
N MET A 161 9.97 -2.38 -4.14
CA MET A 161 11.06 -1.81 -4.93
C MET A 161 11.55 -0.48 -4.35
N ARG A 162 10.62 0.41 -3.98
CA ARG A 162 10.96 1.65 -3.27
C ARG A 162 11.73 1.42 -1.97
N LEU A 163 11.35 0.41 -1.20
CA LEU A 163 12.07 0.07 0.03
C LEU A 163 13.49 -0.42 -0.26
N LEU A 164 13.65 -1.21 -1.33
CA LEU A 164 14.95 -1.65 -1.84
C LEU A 164 15.87 -0.45 -2.10
N ASP A 165 15.38 0.51 -2.90
CA ASP A 165 16.14 1.72 -3.26
C ASP A 165 16.46 2.60 -2.06
N THR A 166 15.40 2.99 -1.33
CA THR A 166 15.52 4.00 -0.26
C THR A 166 16.48 3.52 0.82
N TYR A 167 16.38 2.25 1.20
CA TYR A 167 17.16 1.67 2.29
C TYR A 167 18.39 0.87 1.83
N LYS A 168 18.68 0.84 0.51
CA LYS A 168 19.77 0.06 -0.08
C LYS A 168 19.75 -1.40 0.38
N LEU A 169 18.57 -2.01 0.36
CA LEU A 169 18.40 -3.41 0.72
C LEU A 169 18.77 -4.28 -0.48
N ASP A 170 19.24 -5.49 -0.22
CA ASP A 170 19.36 -6.51 -1.25
C ASP A 170 18.03 -7.30 -1.38
N THR A 171 17.82 -7.87 -2.56
CA THR A 171 16.61 -8.67 -2.85
C THR A 171 16.52 -9.91 -1.96
N ASN A 172 17.63 -10.45 -1.49
CA ASN A 172 17.65 -11.59 -0.57
C ASN A 172 17.18 -11.21 0.85
N THR A 173 17.47 -10.00 1.33
CA THR A 173 16.93 -9.46 2.58
C THR A 173 15.41 -9.34 2.55
N ILE A 174 14.84 -8.89 1.42
CA ILE A 174 13.39 -8.82 1.25
C ILE A 174 12.79 -10.22 1.07
N SER A 175 13.37 -11.05 0.21
CA SER A 175 12.83 -12.39 -0.10
C SER A 175 12.82 -13.32 1.11
N THR A 176 13.80 -13.22 2.00
CA THR A 176 13.85 -14.01 3.25
C THR A 176 13.09 -13.39 4.42
N GLY A 177 12.51 -12.19 4.24
CA GLY A 177 11.83 -11.44 5.28
C GLY A 177 12.73 -10.94 6.42
N GLN A 178 14.05 -10.91 6.22
CA GLN A 178 15.05 -10.53 7.23
C GLN A 178 15.29 -9.02 7.27
N LEU A 179 14.21 -8.24 7.37
CA LEU A 179 14.29 -6.78 7.32
C LEU A 179 14.96 -6.20 8.59
N PRO A 180 15.86 -5.21 8.45
CA PRO A 180 16.45 -4.50 9.58
C PRO A 180 15.39 -3.86 10.47
N GLY A 181 15.54 -4.00 11.79
CA GLY A 181 14.59 -3.46 12.78
C GLY A 181 13.32 -4.28 12.98
N SER A 182 13.14 -5.39 12.25
CA SER A 182 12.03 -6.32 12.49
C SER A 182 12.22 -7.11 13.78
N SER A 183 11.25 -7.04 14.68
CA SER A 183 11.19 -7.87 15.88
C SER A 183 10.44 -9.19 15.68
N LEU A 184 10.03 -9.51 14.45
CA LEU A 184 9.30 -10.75 14.17
C LEU A 184 10.20 -11.97 14.39
N ALA A 185 9.70 -12.92 15.18
CA ALA A 185 10.32 -14.23 15.34
C ALA A 185 10.39 -14.94 13.98
N ALA A 186 11.45 -15.72 13.76
CA ALA A 186 11.70 -16.42 12.49
C ALA A 186 10.52 -17.30 12.05
N SER A 187 9.76 -17.87 12.99
CA SER A 187 8.58 -18.72 12.73
C SER A 187 7.38 -17.99 12.11
N HIS A 188 7.37 -16.65 12.12
CA HIS A 188 6.28 -15.83 11.60
C HIS A 188 6.70 -15.01 10.37
N ARG A 189 7.89 -15.29 9.81
CA ARG A 189 8.38 -14.61 8.61
C ARG A 189 7.90 -15.38 7.38
N SER A 190 7.24 -14.68 6.48
CA SER A 190 6.99 -15.19 5.13
C SER A 190 8.25 -15.04 4.29
N VAL A 191 8.45 -16.01 3.40
CA VAL A 191 9.55 -16.01 2.42
C VAL A 191 8.92 -15.90 1.03
N LEU A 192 9.50 -15.08 0.17
CA LEU A 192 9.11 -14.98 -1.23
C LEU A 192 9.65 -16.19 -2.00
N THR A 193 8.75 -16.88 -2.69
CA THR A 193 9.05 -18.01 -3.56
C THR A 193 9.70 -17.55 -4.87
N VAL A 194 10.17 -18.52 -5.67
CA VAL A 194 10.61 -18.28 -7.07
C VAL A 194 9.52 -17.53 -7.86
N ASP A 195 8.26 -17.94 -7.71
CA ASP A 195 7.12 -17.38 -8.44
C ASP A 195 6.85 -15.93 -8.01
N ASP A 196 6.95 -15.64 -6.71
CA ASP A 196 6.80 -14.28 -6.17
C ASP A 196 7.91 -13.34 -6.70
N CYS A 197 9.16 -13.80 -6.70
CA CYS A 197 10.29 -13.02 -7.21
C CYS A 197 10.16 -12.76 -8.72
N TYR A 198 9.70 -13.76 -9.48
CA TYR A 198 9.45 -13.62 -10.90
C TYR A 198 8.34 -12.62 -11.20
N ASP A 199 7.23 -12.67 -10.46
CA ASP A 199 6.12 -11.72 -10.63
C ASP A 199 6.50 -10.30 -10.24
N LEU A 200 7.32 -10.09 -9.18
CA LEU A 200 7.90 -8.78 -8.88
C LEU A 200 8.76 -8.25 -10.05
N GLY A 201 9.59 -9.11 -10.64
CA GLY A 201 10.39 -8.75 -11.81
C GLY A 201 9.55 -8.37 -13.03
N LYS A 202 8.42 -9.07 -13.24
CA LYS A 202 7.47 -8.75 -14.32
C LYS A 202 6.75 -7.43 -14.12
N VAL A 203 6.35 -7.11 -12.88
CA VAL A 203 5.76 -5.80 -12.57
C VAL A 203 6.75 -4.67 -12.88
N ALA A 204 8.02 -4.83 -12.52
CA ALA A 204 9.07 -3.87 -12.89
C ALA A 204 9.23 -3.78 -14.42
N TYR A 205 9.20 -4.91 -15.11
CA TYR A 205 9.40 -4.98 -16.56
C TYR A 205 8.30 -4.24 -17.32
N SER A 206 7.03 -4.39 -16.90
CA SER A 206 5.89 -3.70 -17.53
C SER A 206 5.98 -2.18 -17.43
N GLU A 207 6.76 -1.67 -16.47
CA GLU A 207 6.99 -0.24 -16.24
C GLU A 207 8.30 0.25 -16.88
N ALA A 208 8.96 -0.60 -17.67
CA ALA A 208 10.30 -0.37 -18.23
C ALA A 208 11.38 -0.10 -17.17
N ASP A 209 11.18 -0.57 -15.93
CA ASP A 209 12.18 -0.53 -14.87
C ASP A 209 13.09 -1.77 -14.96
N TYR A 210 13.97 -1.73 -15.96
CA TYR A 210 14.87 -2.85 -16.26
C TYR A 210 15.86 -3.15 -15.13
N TYR A 211 16.19 -2.14 -14.31
CA TYR A 211 17.05 -2.29 -13.14
C TYR A 211 16.39 -3.19 -12.10
N HIS A 212 15.15 -2.89 -11.69
CA HIS A 212 14.44 -3.75 -10.74
C HIS A 212 14.04 -5.10 -11.34
N THR A 213 13.76 -5.16 -12.65
CA THR A 213 13.55 -6.45 -13.33
C THR A 213 14.78 -7.34 -13.18
N GLU A 214 15.97 -6.83 -13.46
CA GLU A 214 17.21 -7.60 -13.30
C GLU A 214 17.36 -8.13 -11.87
N LEU A 215 17.21 -7.27 -10.87
CA LEU A 215 17.42 -7.67 -9.47
C LEU A 215 16.49 -8.80 -9.02
N TRP A 216 15.21 -8.72 -9.39
CA TRP A 216 14.22 -9.72 -9.01
C TRP A 216 14.33 -11.00 -9.84
N MET A 217 14.62 -10.90 -11.14
CA MET A 217 14.84 -12.07 -12.00
C MET A 217 16.09 -12.84 -11.59
N VAL A 218 17.18 -12.15 -11.22
CA VAL A 218 18.38 -12.79 -10.66
C VAL A 218 18.08 -13.50 -9.35
N GLN A 219 17.27 -12.90 -8.47
CA GLN A 219 16.87 -13.53 -7.22
C GLN A 219 16.01 -14.78 -7.44
N ALA A 220 15.06 -14.75 -8.39
CA ALA A 220 14.25 -15.90 -8.78
C ALA A 220 15.12 -17.03 -9.34
N LEU A 221 16.04 -16.70 -10.27
CA LEU A 221 16.97 -17.67 -10.86
C LEU A 221 17.89 -18.31 -9.80
N LYS A 222 18.37 -17.50 -8.84
CA LYS A 222 19.19 -17.97 -7.73
C LYS A 222 18.44 -18.97 -6.84
N GLN A 223 17.17 -18.72 -6.53
CA GLN A 223 16.34 -19.64 -5.75
C GLN A 223 16.10 -20.96 -6.50
N LEU A 224 15.84 -20.88 -7.81
CA LEU A 224 15.68 -22.04 -8.68
C LEU A 224 16.97 -22.88 -8.75
N ASP A 225 18.13 -22.23 -8.92
CA ASP A 225 19.45 -22.87 -8.94
C ASP A 225 19.80 -23.55 -7.60
N GLN A 226 19.22 -23.09 -6.49
CA GLN A 226 19.34 -23.70 -5.16
C GLN A 226 18.41 -24.90 -4.94
N GLY A 227 17.60 -25.27 -5.94
CA GLY A 227 16.74 -26.44 -5.93
C GLY A 227 15.33 -26.18 -5.40
N GLU A 228 14.92 -24.91 -5.26
CA GLU A 228 13.53 -24.57 -4.97
C GLU A 228 12.64 -24.95 -6.17
N LYS A 229 11.51 -25.60 -5.89
CA LYS A 229 10.56 -26.00 -6.93
C LYS A 229 9.60 -24.85 -7.21
N SER A 230 9.55 -24.39 -8.45
CA SER A 230 8.48 -23.51 -8.94
C SER A 230 7.30 -24.33 -9.47
N GLY A 231 6.08 -23.82 -9.28
CA GLY A 231 4.87 -24.44 -9.80
C GLY A 231 4.55 -24.08 -11.25
N THR A 232 5.06 -22.94 -11.74
CA THR A 232 4.63 -22.34 -13.02
C THR A 232 5.77 -21.75 -13.86
N VAL A 233 6.90 -21.42 -13.25
CA VAL A 233 8.01 -20.68 -13.86
C VAL A 233 9.22 -21.59 -14.03
N ASP A 234 9.85 -21.53 -15.21
CA ASP A 234 11.11 -22.21 -15.49
C ASP A 234 12.26 -21.22 -15.70
N ALA A 235 13.50 -21.73 -15.69
CA ALA A 235 14.69 -20.93 -15.92
C ALA A 235 14.68 -20.23 -17.29
N VAL A 236 14.06 -20.83 -18.31
CA VAL A 236 13.99 -20.28 -19.67
C VAL A 236 13.22 -18.96 -19.68
N ASN A 237 12.04 -18.93 -19.04
CA ASN A 237 11.24 -17.72 -18.92
C ASN A 237 11.99 -16.61 -18.15
N ILE A 238 12.63 -16.95 -17.03
CA ILE A 238 13.40 -15.98 -16.24
C ILE A 238 14.56 -15.39 -17.06
N LEU A 239 15.32 -16.24 -17.77
CA LEU A 239 16.45 -15.81 -18.59
C LEU A 239 16.03 -14.95 -19.79
N ASP A 240 14.84 -15.17 -20.35
CA ASP A 240 14.31 -14.35 -21.45
C ASP A 240 14.11 -12.89 -21.00
N TYR A 241 13.40 -12.66 -19.89
CA TYR A 241 13.24 -11.33 -19.30
C TYR A 241 14.58 -10.71 -18.86
N LEU A 242 15.44 -11.53 -18.24
CA LEU A 242 16.72 -11.07 -17.72
C LEU A 242 17.68 -10.63 -18.83
N SER A 243 17.82 -11.43 -19.89
CA SER A 243 18.70 -11.13 -21.02
C SER A 243 18.32 -9.81 -21.71
N TYR A 244 17.03 -9.57 -21.91
CA TYR A 244 16.55 -8.31 -22.49
C TYR A 244 16.76 -7.13 -21.56
N SER A 245 16.44 -7.27 -20.26
CA SER A 245 16.55 -6.17 -19.30
C SER A 245 18.00 -5.74 -19.07
N VAL A 246 18.93 -6.68 -19.07
CA VAL A 246 20.38 -6.43 -18.96
C VAL A 246 20.91 -5.76 -20.25
N TYR A 247 20.41 -6.18 -21.42
CA TYR A 247 20.71 -5.52 -22.68
C TYR A 247 20.24 -4.05 -22.70
N GLN A 248 19.00 -3.77 -22.25
CA GLN A 248 18.46 -2.40 -22.19
C GLN A 248 19.26 -1.47 -21.26
N GLN A 249 19.97 -2.05 -20.28
CA GLN A 249 20.88 -1.29 -19.41
C GLN A 249 22.28 -1.06 -20.01
N GLY A 250 22.54 -1.58 -21.21
CA GLY A 250 23.80 -1.44 -21.94
C GLY A 250 24.85 -2.50 -21.62
N GLU A 251 24.53 -3.53 -20.82
CA GLU A 251 25.47 -4.58 -20.41
C GLU A 251 25.46 -5.76 -21.39
N LEU A 252 25.96 -5.52 -22.60
CA LEU A 252 25.85 -6.43 -23.73
C LEU A 252 26.50 -7.81 -23.50
N GLU A 253 27.66 -7.86 -22.88
CA GLU A 253 28.37 -9.12 -22.58
C GLU A 253 27.55 -10.02 -21.66
N ARG A 254 26.98 -9.46 -20.59
CA ARG A 254 26.13 -10.20 -19.66
C ARG A 254 24.82 -10.64 -20.31
N ALA A 255 24.22 -9.80 -21.15
CA ALA A 255 23.03 -10.17 -21.92
C ALA A 255 23.30 -11.37 -22.85
N LEU A 256 24.49 -11.39 -23.47
CA LEU A 256 24.95 -12.51 -24.29
C LEU A 256 25.12 -13.79 -23.47
N ASP A 257 25.72 -13.71 -22.28
CA ASP A 257 25.91 -14.86 -21.39
C ASP A 257 24.57 -15.46 -20.93
N PHE A 258 23.61 -14.62 -20.53
CA PHE A 258 22.26 -15.09 -20.21
C PHE A 258 21.56 -15.72 -21.41
N THR A 259 21.75 -15.18 -22.61
CA THR A 259 21.17 -15.73 -23.84
C THR A 259 21.77 -17.10 -24.19
N LYS A 260 23.09 -17.27 -24.01
CA LYS A 260 23.75 -18.57 -24.20
C LYS A 260 23.23 -19.60 -23.20
N ARG A 261 23.14 -19.23 -21.92
CA ARG A 261 22.58 -20.10 -20.87
C ARG A 261 21.13 -20.49 -21.18
N LEU A 262 20.32 -19.57 -21.72
CA LEU A 262 18.96 -19.87 -22.15
C LEU A 262 18.96 -20.93 -23.27
N LEU A 263 19.80 -20.76 -24.29
CA LEU A 263 19.89 -21.69 -25.43
C LEU A 263 20.50 -23.05 -25.07
N GLU A 264 21.27 -23.15 -23.99
CA GLU A 264 21.70 -24.44 -23.42
C GLU A 264 20.51 -25.24 -22.87
N LEU A 265 19.49 -24.55 -22.34
CA LEU A 265 18.28 -25.16 -21.80
C LEU A 265 17.22 -25.42 -22.88
N ASP A 266 17.02 -24.46 -23.78
CA ASP A 266 16.14 -24.59 -24.95
C ASP A 266 16.84 -24.11 -26.23
N PRO A 267 17.52 -25.01 -26.96
CA PRO A 267 18.18 -24.68 -28.22
C PRO A 267 17.23 -24.18 -29.32
N THR A 268 15.93 -24.48 -29.20
CA THR A 268 14.91 -24.14 -30.20
C THR A 268 14.25 -22.79 -29.96
N HIS A 269 14.61 -22.10 -28.87
CA HIS A 269 13.99 -20.83 -28.49
C HIS A 269 14.22 -19.75 -29.54
N GLN A 270 13.15 -19.34 -30.24
CA GLN A 270 13.24 -18.49 -31.43
C GLN A 270 13.82 -17.10 -31.12
N ARG A 271 13.34 -16.46 -30.05
CA ARG A 271 13.76 -15.11 -29.68
C ARG A 271 15.22 -15.07 -29.25
N ALA A 272 15.64 -16.05 -28.46
CA ALA A 272 17.01 -16.14 -27.96
C ALA A 272 18.01 -16.39 -29.10
N ASN A 273 17.66 -17.23 -30.08
CA ASN A 273 18.47 -17.42 -31.28
C ASN A 273 18.63 -16.13 -32.11
N GLY A 274 17.60 -15.30 -32.16
CA GLY A 274 17.66 -13.97 -32.78
C GLY A 274 18.54 -13.00 -31.98
N ASN A 275 18.31 -12.92 -30.66
CA ASN A 275 19.05 -12.08 -29.74
C ASN A 275 20.54 -12.42 -29.72
N LEU A 276 20.91 -13.70 -29.75
CA LEU A 276 22.31 -14.15 -29.78
C LEU A 276 23.07 -13.53 -30.95
N LYS A 277 22.55 -13.69 -32.17
CA LYS A 277 23.16 -13.14 -33.40
C LYS A 277 23.24 -11.61 -33.35
N TYR A 278 22.20 -10.98 -32.82
CA TYR A 278 22.14 -9.53 -32.70
C TYR A 278 23.16 -9.01 -31.69
N PHE A 279 23.26 -9.62 -30.50
CA PHE A 279 24.20 -9.22 -29.47
C PHE A 279 25.65 -9.46 -29.88
N GLU A 280 25.96 -10.59 -30.53
CA GLU A 280 27.30 -10.87 -31.09
C GLU A 280 27.69 -9.83 -32.15
N TYR A 281 26.75 -9.43 -33.00
CA TYR A 281 26.98 -8.40 -34.00
C TYR A 281 27.27 -7.03 -33.37
N GLN A 282 26.48 -6.61 -32.37
CA GLN A 282 26.69 -5.34 -31.67
C GLN A 282 28.05 -5.32 -30.93
N LEU A 283 28.43 -6.44 -30.29
CA LEU A 283 29.69 -6.53 -29.55
C LEU A 283 30.89 -6.44 -30.50
N ALA A 284 30.83 -7.11 -31.64
CA ALA A 284 31.86 -7.02 -32.67
C ALA A 284 31.94 -5.64 -33.32
N LYS A 285 30.83 -4.88 -33.36
CA LYS A 285 30.82 -3.48 -33.81
C LYS A 285 31.54 -2.58 -32.80
N GLN A 286 31.21 -2.70 -31.51
CA GLN A 286 31.82 -1.93 -30.42
C GLN A 286 33.34 -2.15 -30.36
N GLN A 287 33.80 -3.41 -30.39
CA GLN A 287 35.23 -3.74 -30.39
C GLN A 287 35.98 -3.10 -31.58
N LYS A 288 35.38 -3.11 -32.76
CA LYS A 288 35.98 -2.48 -33.96
C LYS A 288 36.00 -0.95 -33.89
N ALA A 289 35.08 -0.32 -33.17
CA ALA A 289 35.06 1.13 -32.96
C ALA A 289 36.13 1.54 -31.93
N GLU A 290 36.26 0.78 -30.84
CA GLU A 290 37.31 0.95 -29.84
C GLU A 290 38.71 0.80 -30.45
N GLU A 291 38.92 -0.21 -31.30
CA GLU A 291 40.18 -0.42 -32.04
C GLU A 291 40.54 0.75 -32.98
N ARG A 292 39.56 1.50 -33.46
CA ARG A 292 39.76 2.68 -34.33
C ARG A 292 39.94 3.98 -33.56
N GLY A 293 39.82 3.97 -32.24
CA GLY A 293 39.87 5.17 -31.41
C GLY A 293 38.70 6.13 -31.66
N GLU A 294 37.60 5.63 -32.25
CA GLU A 294 36.37 6.39 -32.43
C GLU A 294 35.60 6.29 -31.10
N GLU A 295 35.55 7.39 -30.32
CA GLU A 295 34.63 7.46 -29.18
C GLU A 295 33.21 7.33 -29.72
N GLU A 296 32.56 6.18 -29.50
CA GLU A 296 31.14 6.02 -29.85
C GLU A 296 30.30 7.03 -29.06
N GLU A 297 29.84 8.09 -29.72
CA GLU A 297 28.79 8.98 -29.21
C GLU A 297 27.49 8.21 -28.88
N GLU A 298 27.32 6.99 -29.42
CA GLU A 298 26.11 6.16 -29.26
C GLU A 298 26.09 5.27 -27.99
N ALA A 299 27.21 5.04 -27.30
CA ALA A 299 27.28 4.16 -26.12
C ALA A 299 26.99 4.87 -24.79
N LYS A 300 26.79 6.19 -24.80
CA LYS A 300 26.20 6.94 -23.67
C LYS A 300 24.70 7.11 -23.88
N GLN A 301 23.97 6.02 -24.17
CA GLN A 301 22.67 5.92 -23.52
C GLN A 301 22.98 5.95 -22.03
N LYS A 302 22.78 7.12 -21.42
CA LYS A 302 22.92 7.34 -19.99
C LYS A 302 22.39 6.09 -19.30
N LYS A 303 23.04 5.62 -18.23
CA LYS A 303 22.34 4.91 -17.16
C LYS A 303 21.15 5.79 -16.78
N SER A 304 20.05 5.69 -17.52
CA SER A 304 18.84 6.42 -17.25
C SER A 304 18.22 5.59 -16.15
N GLN A 305 18.70 5.86 -14.94
CA GLN A 305 17.78 5.90 -13.82
C GLN A 305 16.52 6.60 -14.37
N PRO A 306 15.34 5.98 -14.27
CA PRO A 306 14.13 6.50 -14.88
C PRO A 306 14.02 7.98 -14.54
N ASP A 307 13.77 8.80 -15.56
CA ASP A 307 13.84 10.27 -15.55
C ASP A 307 13.39 10.79 -14.16
N ASP A 308 14.37 11.10 -13.31
CA ASP A 308 14.10 11.20 -11.89
C ASP A 308 13.41 12.53 -11.65
N TYR A 309 12.08 12.47 -11.57
CA TYR A 309 11.20 13.62 -11.32
C TYR A 309 11.53 14.33 -9.99
N LEU A 310 12.40 13.73 -9.15
CA LEU A 310 12.81 14.26 -7.87
C LEU A 310 14.33 14.56 -7.84
N PRO A 311 14.75 15.80 -8.17
CA PRO A 311 16.17 16.17 -8.28
C PRO A 311 17.00 15.91 -7.02
N GLU A 312 16.34 15.86 -5.86
CA GLU A 312 16.96 15.66 -4.54
C GLU A 312 16.83 14.22 -4.01
N ARG A 313 16.41 13.24 -4.83
CA ARG A 313 16.14 11.86 -4.40
C ARG A 313 17.29 11.26 -3.59
N LYS A 314 18.52 11.39 -4.09
CA LYS A 314 19.71 10.86 -3.40
C LYS A 314 19.87 11.41 -1.98
N LYS A 315 19.62 12.72 -1.78
CA LYS A 315 19.70 13.37 -0.46
C LYS A 315 18.56 12.92 0.44
N TYR A 316 17.35 12.83 -0.11
CA TYR A 316 16.18 12.30 0.58
C TYR A 316 16.42 10.86 1.10
N GLU A 317 16.86 9.95 0.25
CA GLU A 317 17.11 8.57 0.64
C GLU A 317 18.25 8.43 1.66
N GLN A 318 19.32 9.22 1.52
CA GLN A 318 20.40 9.31 2.51
C GLN A 318 19.84 9.68 3.89
N LEU A 319 18.95 10.68 3.95
CA LEU A 319 18.31 11.08 5.20
C LEU A 319 17.43 9.97 5.77
N CYS A 320 16.68 9.25 4.93
CA CYS A 320 15.88 8.11 5.37
C CYS A 320 16.72 6.97 5.96
N ARG A 321 17.96 6.80 5.52
CA ARG A 321 18.93 5.85 6.10
C ARG A 321 19.66 6.38 7.34
N GLY A 322 19.40 7.61 7.76
CA GLY A 322 20.14 8.25 8.86
C GLY A 322 21.56 8.68 8.48
N GLU A 323 21.88 8.74 7.18
CA GLU A 323 23.15 9.24 6.62
C GLU A 323 23.17 10.77 6.47
N GLY A 324 22.22 11.44 7.13
CA GLY A 324 22.03 12.89 7.08
C GLY A 324 23.16 13.72 7.70
N LEU A 325 23.00 15.03 7.61
CA LEU A 325 23.96 16.01 8.08
C LEU A 325 24.02 15.96 9.62
N ARG A 326 25.06 15.30 10.16
CA ARG A 326 25.26 15.23 11.61
C ARG A 326 25.67 16.60 12.14
N MET A 327 24.96 17.10 13.14
CA MET A 327 25.36 18.32 13.82
C MET A 327 26.76 18.19 14.40
N THR A 328 27.55 19.26 14.33
CA THR A 328 28.82 19.30 15.06
C THR A 328 28.55 19.21 16.56
N PRO A 329 29.44 18.62 17.38
CA PRO A 329 29.24 18.53 18.83
C PRO A 329 28.94 19.90 19.47
N ARG A 330 29.57 20.97 18.96
CA ARG A 330 29.34 22.36 19.39
C ARG A 330 27.93 22.88 19.09
N ARG A 331 27.35 22.47 17.96
CA ARG A 331 25.98 22.84 17.59
C ARG A 331 24.98 22.01 18.38
N GLN A 332 25.24 20.70 18.51
CA GLN A 332 24.40 19.78 19.27
C GLN A 332 24.35 20.14 20.76
N SER A 333 25.44 20.62 21.36
CA SER A 333 25.45 21.05 22.76
C SER A 333 24.56 22.27 23.06
N ARG A 334 24.02 22.93 22.03
CA ARG A 334 23.05 24.03 22.16
C ARG A 334 21.60 23.56 22.10
N LEU A 335 21.36 22.31 21.72
CA LEU A 335 20.04 21.69 21.78
C LEU A 335 19.84 21.13 23.20
N PHE A 336 18.70 21.43 23.80
CA PHE A 336 18.41 20.97 25.15
C PHE A 336 16.92 20.70 25.37
N CYS A 337 16.65 19.71 26.21
CA CYS A 337 15.32 19.41 26.72
C CYS A 337 14.97 20.36 27.86
N ARG A 338 13.71 20.80 27.93
CA ARG A 338 13.21 21.70 28.97
C ARG A 338 11.75 21.40 29.31
N TYR A 339 11.36 21.85 30.49
CA TYR A 339 9.97 22.02 30.85
C TYR A 339 9.50 23.39 30.37
N TYR A 340 8.60 23.40 29.40
CA TYR A 340 8.10 24.58 28.71
C TYR A 340 6.72 24.95 29.22
N ASP A 341 6.56 26.20 29.65
CA ASP A 341 5.31 26.72 30.23
C ASP A 341 4.56 27.68 29.30
N ASN A 342 5.00 27.80 28.04
CA ASN A 342 4.51 28.77 27.06
C ASN A 342 4.33 30.19 27.62
N HIS A 343 5.42 30.81 28.07
CA HIS A 343 5.40 32.17 28.62
C HIS A 343 4.42 32.33 29.79
N ARG A 344 4.43 31.35 30.70
CA ARG A 344 3.53 31.28 31.87
C ARG A 344 2.05 31.12 31.51
N HIS A 345 1.75 30.37 30.46
CA HIS A 345 0.37 29.96 30.17
C HIS A 345 -0.23 29.27 31.42
N PRO A 346 -1.42 29.66 31.91
CA PRO A 346 -1.92 29.25 33.24
C PRO A 346 -1.91 27.73 33.47
N LYS A 347 -2.20 26.96 32.42
CA LYS A 347 -2.20 25.49 32.44
C LYS A 347 -0.79 24.89 32.60
N TYR A 348 0.21 25.47 31.94
CA TYR A 348 1.56 24.90 31.87
C TYR A 348 2.51 25.49 32.91
N VAL A 349 2.09 26.50 33.68
CA VAL A 349 2.77 26.87 34.93
C VAL A 349 2.68 25.74 35.95
N ILE A 350 1.53 25.05 36.01
CA ILE A 350 1.29 23.97 36.99
C ILE A 350 1.78 22.62 36.45
N ALA A 351 1.58 22.36 35.15
CA ALA A 351 2.02 21.14 34.50
C ALA A 351 2.80 21.45 33.21
N PRO A 352 4.08 21.86 33.32
CA PRO A 352 4.89 22.20 32.16
C PRO A 352 5.02 21.07 31.15
N VAL A 353 5.13 21.42 29.88
CA VAL A 353 5.26 20.47 28.78
C VAL A 353 6.72 20.08 28.58
N LYS A 354 7.00 18.81 28.34
CA LYS A 354 8.35 18.36 27.95
C LYS A 354 8.63 18.78 26.51
N GLN A 355 9.56 19.70 26.33
CA GLN A 355 9.99 20.22 25.03
C GLN A 355 11.46 19.87 24.77
N GLU A 356 11.78 19.50 23.54
CA GLU A 356 13.14 19.17 23.07
C GLU A 356 13.38 19.90 21.74
N ASP A 357 14.55 20.51 21.58
CA ASP A 357 14.95 21.05 20.27
C ASP A 357 15.56 19.90 19.45
N GLU A 358 14.90 19.53 18.35
CA GLU A 358 15.40 18.56 17.37
C GLU A 358 16.40 19.20 16.41
N TRP A 359 16.19 20.49 16.13
CA TRP A 359 17.03 21.27 15.23
C TRP A 359 16.99 22.76 15.57
N ASP A 360 18.12 23.45 15.43
CA ASP A 360 18.25 24.87 15.78
C ASP A 360 17.81 25.82 14.66
N ARG A 361 18.09 25.49 13.38
CA ARG A 361 17.78 26.35 12.20
C ARG A 361 17.43 25.53 10.93
N PRO A 362 16.18 25.57 10.44
CA PRO A 362 15.01 26.18 11.08
C PRO A 362 14.75 25.53 12.43
N ARG A 363 14.08 26.25 13.34
CA ARG A 363 13.82 25.69 14.66
C ARG A 363 12.77 24.58 14.54
N ILE A 364 13.18 23.35 14.81
CA ILE A 364 12.31 22.17 14.85
C ILE A 364 12.25 21.69 16.29
N VAL A 365 11.05 21.61 16.82
CA VAL A 365 10.81 21.33 18.24
C VAL A 365 9.98 20.07 18.38
N ARG A 366 10.37 19.17 19.27
CA ARG A 366 9.55 18.04 19.70
C ARG A 366 8.92 18.32 21.05
N TYR A 367 7.65 18.00 21.16
CA TYR A 367 6.89 17.96 22.40
C TYR A 367 6.58 16.50 22.75
N HIS A 368 6.82 16.10 24.00
CA HIS A 368 6.61 14.72 24.46
C HIS A 368 5.36 14.58 25.32
N ASP A 369 4.71 13.42 25.24
CA ASP A 369 3.56 13.03 26.06
C ASP A 369 2.37 14.00 25.96
N ILE A 370 2.11 14.54 24.76
CA ILE A 370 1.12 15.61 24.55
C ILE A 370 -0.29 15.08 24.38
N VAL A 371 -0.43 13.89 23.83
CA VAL A 371 -1.72 13.25 23.59
C VAL A 371 -1.66 11.86 24.19
N SER A 372 -2.67 11.53 25.00
CA SER A 372 -2.72 10.23 25.66
C SER A 372 -3.08 9.11 24.67
N ASP A 373 -2.72 7.87 25.01
CA ASP A 373 -3.08 6.70 24.21
C ASP A 373 -4.58 6.61 23.91
N LYS A 374 -5.43 6.90 24.91
CA LYS A 374 -6.89 6.89 24.74
C LYS A 374 -7.37 7.93 23.73
N GLU A 375 -6.77 9.13 23.74
CA GLU A 375 -7.11 10.18 22.78
C GLU A 375 -6.65 9.80 21.37
N MET A 376 -5.43 9.27 21.23
CA MET A 376 -4.88 8.82 19.94
C MET A 376 -5.71 7.69 19.32
N GLU A 377 -6.10 6.68 20.10
CA GLU A 377 -6.94 5.59 19.60
C GLU A 377 -8.33 6.10 19.18
N LYS A 378 -8.92 7.06 19.91
CA LYS A 378 -10.19 7.64 19.51
C LYS A 378 -10.08 8.42 18.19
N VAL A 379 -8.98 9.15 17.98
CA VAL A 379 -8.72 9.83 16.70
C VAL A 379 -8.58 8.82 15.55
N LYS A 380 -7.84 7.72 15.75
CA LYS A 380 -7.72 6.65 14.75
C LYS A 380 -9.06 6.00 14.42
N GLU A 381 -9.88 5.73 15.45
CA GLU A 381 -11.22 5.15 15.30
C GLU A 381 -12.13 6.03 14.42
N LEU A 382 -12.14 7.35 14.68
CA LEU A 382 -12.91 8.31 13.89
C LEU A 382 -12.40 8.44 12.45
N ALA A 383 -11.09 8.35 12.25
CA ALA A 383 -10.45 8.50 10.95
C ALA A 383 -10.56 7.25 10.06
N LYS A 384 -10.44 6.05 10.62
CA LYS A 384 -10.36 4.77 9.87
C LYS A 384 -11.44 4.63 8.77
N PRO A 385 -12.75 4.86 9.01
CA PRO A 385 -13.77 4.69 7.96
C PRO A 385 -13.67 5.71 6.82
N ARG A 386 -13.03 6.86 7.05
CA ARG A 386 -12.92 7.97 6.10
C ARG A 386 -11.57 8.03 5.40
N LEU A 387 -10.66 7.11 5.69
CA LEU A 387 -9.36 7.05 5.03
C LEU A 387 -9.52 6.87 3.51
N ARG A 388 -9.02 7.84 2.74
CA ARG A 388 -9.01 7.83 1.28
C ARG A 388 -7.64 8.23 0.76
N ARG A 389 -7.28 7.74 -0.42
CA ARG A 389 -6.05 8.13 -1.11
C ARG A 389 -6.16 9.53 -1.68
N ALA A 390 -5.03 10.23 -1.71
CA ALA A 390 -4.95 11.52 -2.38
C ALA A 390 -5.03 11.29 -3.91
N THR A 391 -5.96 12.00 -4.55
CA THR A 391 -6.16 11.99 -6.00
C THR A 391 -5.76 13.35 -6.57
N ILE A 392 -5.06 13.36 -7.69
CA ILE A 392 -4.77 14.53 -8.51
C ILE A 392 -5.64 14.47 -9.76
N SER A 393 -6.10 15.62 -10.25
CA SER A 393 -6.73 15.68 -11.58
C SER A 393 -5.64 15.64 -12.64
N ASN A 394 -5.66 14.64 -13.53
CA ASN A 394 -4.75 14.61 -14.66
C ASN A 394 -5.09 15.80 -15.59
N PRO A 395 -4.17 16.74 -15.83
CA PRO A 395 -4.45 17.94 -16.62
C PRO A 395 -4.72 17.66 -18.10
N VAL A 396 -4.32 16.49 -18.61
CA VAL A 396 -4.53 16.06 -20.01
C VAL A 396 -5.84 15.30 -20.17
N THR A 397 -6.11 14.35 -19.28
CA THR A 397 -7.28 13.45 -19.43
C THR A 397 -8.49 13.91 -18.63
N GLY A 398 -8.31 14.80 -17.65
CA GLY A 398 -9.34 15.22 -16.69
C GLY A 398 -9.78 14.13 -15.71
N VAL A 399 -9.13 12.95 -15.75
CA VAL A 399 -9.43 11.82 -14.87
C VAL A 399 -8.67 12.02 -13.55
N LEU A 400 -9.34 11.71 -12.44
CA LEU A 400 -8.69 11.69 -11.12
C LEU A 400 -7.75 10.49 -11.04
N GLU A 401 -6.45 10.75 -10.95
CA GLU A 401 -5.39 9.76 -10.81
C GLU A 401 -4.82 9.80 -9.39
N THR A 402 -4.31 8.67 -8.89
CA THR A 402 -3.71 8.65 -7.55
C THR A 402 -2.34 9.32 -7.54
N ALA A 403 -2.07 10.13 -6.52
CA ALA A 403 -0.78 10.81 -6.41
C ALA A 403 0.36 9.81 -6.16
N HIS A 404 1.28 9.66 -7.12
CA HIS A 404 2.48 8.81 -6.96
C HIS A 404 3.45 9.34 -5.89
N TYR A 405 3.49 10.67 -5.71
CA TYR A 405 4.35 11.34 -4.73
C TYR A 405 3.89 11.20 -3.27
N ARG A 406 2.62 10.83 -3.05
CA ARG A 406 2.03 10.65 -1.72
C ARG A 406 1.30 9.32 -1.62
N ILE A 407 1.99 8.34 -1.04
CA ILE A 407 1.44 7.00 -0.82
C ILE A 407 1.01 6.87 0.63
N SER A 408 -0.18 7.41 0.92
CA SER A 408 -0.86 7.33 2.22
C SER A 408 -2.36 7.44 2.01
N LYS A 409 -3.15 6.98 3.00
CA LYS A 409 -4.57 7.38 3.11
C LYS A 409 -4.70 8.45 4.16
N SER A 410 -5.57 9.42 3.90
CA SER A 410 -5.85 10.51 4.84
C SER A 410 -7.34 10.67 5.07
N ALA A 411 -7.68 11.19 6.24
CA ALA A 411 -9.02 11.60 6.65
C ALA A 411 -8.92 12.97 7.33
N TRP A 412 -10.01 13.73 7.30
CA TRP A 412 -10.09 15.04 7.95
C TRP A 412 -11.14 14.97 9.04
N LEU A 413 -10.81 15.49 10.22
CA LEU A 413 -11.68 15.51 11.39
C LEU A 413 -11.87 16.95 11.87
N GLY A 414 -13.10 17.44 11.75
CA GLY A 414 -13.49 18.75 12.27
C GLY A 414 -13.58 18.78 13.80
N ALA A 415 -13.34 19.95 14.39
CA ALA A 415 -13.38 20.14 15.84
C ALA A 415 -14.76 19.76 16.45
N PHE A 416 -15.84 20.06 15.73
CA PHE A 416 -17.22 19.82 16.15
C PHE A 416 -17.61 18.33 16.15
N GLU A 417 -16.82 17.46 15.52
CA GLU A 417 -17.19 16.06 15.35
C GLU A 417 -17.05 15.24 16.63
N HIS A 418 -16.06 15.56 17.46
CA HIS A 418 -15.86 14.87 18.72
C HIS A 418 -15.06 15.72 19.71
N PRO A 419 -15.40 15.73 21.01
CA PRO A 419 -14.69 16.52 22.03
C PRO A 419 -13.19 16.22 22.16
N VAL A 420 -12.72 15.08 21.65
CA VAL A 420 -11.29 14.74 21.63
C VAL A 420 -10.52 15.60 20.64
N VAL A 421 -11.10 15.89 19.47
CA VAL A 421 -10.46 16.69 18.42
C VAL A 421 -10.37 18.13 18.88
N ASP A 422 -11.46 18.65 19.46
CA ASP A 422 -11.50 19.98 20.05
C ASP A 422 -10.47 20.15 21.18
N LYS A 423 -10.37 19.17 22.10
CA LYS A 423 -9.34 19.17 23.16
C LYS A 423 -7.91 19.17 22.61
N ILE A 424 -7.68 18.47 21.50
CA ILE A 424 -6.36 18.48 20.83
C ILE A 424 -6.09 19.85 20.21
N ASN A 425 -7.07 20.46 19.53
CA ASN A 425 -6.92 21.81 18.96
C ASN A 425 -6.61 22.85 20.05
N GLN A 426 -7.39 22.86 21.14
CA GLN A 426 -7.13 23.76 22.27
C GLN A 426 -5.73 23.53 22.86
N ARG A 427 -5.28 22.27 22.94
CA ARG A 427 -3.93 21.96 23.43
C ARG A 427 -2.83 22.47 22.51
N ILE A 428 -3.03 22.40 21.19
CA ILE A 428 -2.09 22.97 20.20
C ILE A 428 -2.02 24.48 20.36
N GLU A 429 -3.16 25.17 20.49
CA GLU A 429 -3.21 26.61 20.75
C GLU A 429 -2.50 26.97 22.07
N ASP A 430 -2.84 26.30 23.17
CA ASP A 430 -2.25 26.54 24.49
C ASP A 430 -0.71 26.39 24.46
N ILE A 431 -0.18 25.42 23.69
CA ILE A 431 1.26 25.08 23.64
C ILE A 431 2.00 26.04 22.72
N THR A 432 1.48 26.26 21.52
CA THR A 432 2.17 27.04 20.49
C THR A 432 1.98 28.55 20.68
N GLY A 433 0.95 28.95 21.41
CA GLY A 433 0.51 30.34 21.53
C GLY A 433 -0.18 30.87 20.27
N LEU A 434 -0.26 30.08 19.20
CA LEU A 434 -0.89 30.45 17.94
C LEU A 434 -2.40 30.18 18.00
N ASP A 435 -3.17 31.07 17.40
CA ASP A 435 -4.61 30.89 17.25
C ASP A 435 -4.90 29.72 16.30
N VAL A 436 -5.84 28.83 16.65
CA VAL A 436 -6.19 27.70 15.78
C VAL A 436 -7.60 27.80 15.18
N THR A 437 -8.26 28.95 15.32
CA THR A 437 -9.64 29.14 14.80
C THR A 437 -9.69 29.11 13.28
N THR A 438 -8.65 29.62 12.63
CA THR A 438 -8.46 29.63 11.16
C THR A 438 -7.62 28.45 10.67
N ALA A 439 -7.19 27.56 11.58
CA ALA A 439 -6.39 26.40 11.24
C ALA A 439 -7.26 25.32 10.57
N GLU A 440 -6.69 24.57 9.63
CA GLU A 440 -7.40 23.51 8.91
C GLU A 440 -7.86 22.40 9.85
N ASP A 441 -8.82 21.58 9.42
CA ASP A 441 -9.25 20.39 10.16
C ASP A 441 -8.08 19.45 10.46
N LEU A 442 -8.23 18.64 11.52
CA LEU A 442 -7.17 17.71 11.91
C LEU A 442 -7.05 16.62 10.83
N GLN A 443 -5.99 16.69 10.03
CA GLN A 443 -5.71 15.67 9.04
C GLN A 443 -5.10 14.46 9.74
N VAL A 444 -5.70 13.28 9.59
CA VAL A 444 -5.16 12.02 10.08
C VAL A 444 -4.67 11.21 8.89
N ALA A 445 -3.41 10.78 8.90
CA ALA A 445 -2.82 9.98 7.84
C ALA A 445 -2.35 8.61 8.35
N ASN A 446 -2.57 7.58 7.54
CA ASN A 446 -2.00 6.26 7.73
C ASN A 446 -1.13 5.88 6.53
N TYR A 447 0.09 5.42 6.82
CA TYR A 447 1.03 4.93 5.82
C TYR A 447 1.12 3.41 5.93
N GLY A 448 0.82 2.76 4.80
CA GLY A 448 1.01 1.32 4.57
C GLY A 448 2.44 0.93 4.23
N VAL A 449 2.61 -0.27 3.66
CA VAL A 449 3.92 -0.79 3.24
C VAL A 449 4.52 0.14 2.19
N GLY A 450 5.77 0.58 2.41
CA GLY A 450 6.45 1.53 1.52
C GLY A 450 5.74 2.89 1.37
N GLY A 451 4.76 3.17 2.23
CA GLY A 451 4.00 4.42 2.21
C GLY A 451 4.92 5.60 2.53
N GLN A 452 4.91 6.62 1.67
CA GLN A 452 5.78 7.79 1.75
C GLN A 452 5.02 9.09 1.46
N TYR A 453 5.67 10.20 1.76
CA TYR A 453 5.31 11.50 1.20
C TYR A 453 6.61 12.15 0.74
N GLU A 454 6.73 12.37 -0.55
CA GLU A 454 7.91 12.99 -1.15
C GLU A 454 8.16 14.43 -0.66
N PRO A 455 9.39 14.95 -0.83
CA PRO A 455 9.75 16.31 -0.46
C PRO A 455 8.78 17.40 -0.96
N HIS A 456 8.21 18.15 -0.03
CA HIS A 456 7.25 19.21 -0.29
C HIS A 456 7.39 20.36 0.71
N PHE A 457 6.64 21.43 0.42
CA PHE A 457 6.40 22.53 1.33
C PHE A 457 4.97 22.46 1.84
N ASP A 458 4.76 22.86 3.09
CA ASP A 458 3.41 23.03 3.61
C ASP A 458 2.83 24.39 3.26
N PHE A 459 3.66 25.40 3.01
CA PHE A 459 3.23 26.72 2.58
C PHE A 459 3.11 26.81 1.05
N GLY A 460 2.28 27.74 0.59
CA GLY A 460 2.09 28.04 -0.83
C GLY A 460 3.20 28.94 -1.32
N ARG A 461 3.81 28.58 -2.44
CA ARG A 461 4.99 29.28 -2.99
C ARG A 461 4.57 30.49 -3.83
N LYS A 462 5.54 31.36 -4.17
CA LYS A 462 5.29 32.56 -5.01
C LYS A 462 4.77 32.20 -6.40
N ASP A 463 5.12 31.03 -6.91
CA ASP A 463 4.63 30.44 -8.16
C ASP A 463 3.25 29.77 -8.02
N GLU A 464 2.65 29.80 -6.82
CA GLU A 464 1.34 29.22 -6.48
C GLU A 464 0.45 30.27 -5.78
N PRO A 465 0.15 31.40 -6.44
CA PRO A 465 -0.53 32.54 -5.81
C PRO A 465 -1.91 32.19 -5.25
N ASP A 466 -2.59 31.20 -5.84
CA ASP A 466 -3.97 30.85 -5.52
C ASP A 466 -4.09 29.73 -4.47
N ALA A 467 -2.96 29.23 -3.92
CA ALA A 467 -2.91 28.01 -3.10
C ALA A 467 -3.87 27.99 -1.89
N PHE A 468 -4.22 29.15 -1.34
CA PHE A 468 -5.17 29.29 -0.23
C PHE A 468 -6.24 30.35 -0.47
N GLU A 469 -6.43 30.78 -1.73
CA GLU A 469 -7.38 31.85 -2.05
C GLU A 469 -8.81 31.46 -1.66
N GLU A 470 -9.21 30.21 -1.94
CA GLU A 470 -10.54 29.68 -1.59
C GLU A 470 -10.80 29.62 -0.08
N LEU A 471 -9.75 29.41 0.73
CA LEU A 471 -9.87 29.35 2.18
C LEU A 471 -9.97 30.75 2.80
N GLY A 472 -9.37 31.77 2.18
CA GLY A 472 -9.36 33.14 2.70
C GLY A 472 -8.74 33.28 4.10
N THR A 473 -7.97 32.28 4.52
CA THR A 473 -7.26 32.23 5.82
C THR A 473 -5.79 32.61 5.68
N GLY A 474 -5.31 32.83 4.46
CA GLY A 474 -3.92 33.17 4.16
C GLY A 474 -3.00 31.95 4.18
N ASN A 475 -1.69 32.16 4.10
CA ASN A 475 -0.72 31.07 3.98
C ASN A 475 -0.52 30.29 5.29
N ARG A 476 -0.04 29.04 5.22
CA ARG A 476 0.20 28.17 6.39
C ARG A 476 1.48 28.60 7.09
N ILE A 477 1.37 29.23 8.26
CA ILE A 477 2.52 29.74 9.03
C ILE A 477 3.34 28.68 9.74
N ALA A 478 2.71 27.58 10.13
CA ALA A 478 3.32 26.56 10.97
C ALA A 478 2.62 25.21 10.81
N THR A 479 3.37 24.16 11.08
CA THR A 479 2.87 22.79 11.04
C THR A 479 3.05 22.13 12.39
N TRP A 480 2.01 21.44 12.82
CA TRP A 480 2.01 20.54 13.96
C TRP A 480 1.79 19.11 13.48
N LEU A 481 2.79 18.26 13.64
CA LEU A 481 2.76 16.84 13.25
C LEU A 481 2.81 15.96 14.50
N LEU A 482 1.70 15.30 14.84
CA LEU A 482 1.60 14.35 15.94
C LEU A 482 1.86 12.91 15.47
N TYR A 483 2.76 12.19 16.11
CA TYR A 483 2.94 10.75 15.90
C TYR A 483 2.02 9.95 16.84
N MET A 484 1.13 9.15 16.26
CA MET A 484 0.14 8.36 16.99
C MET A 484 0.48 6.86 17.06
N SER A 485 1.59 6.44 16.49
CA SER A 485 2.12 5.08 16.60
C SER A 485 3.64 5.08 16.62
N ASP A 486 4.21 4.03 17.20
CA ASP A 486 5.63 3.73 17.07
C ASP A 486 5.88 3.03 15.75
N VAL A 487 6.98 3.39 15.09
CA VAL A 487 7.43 2.79 13.84
C VAL A 487 8.73 2.06 14.13
N GLN A 488 8.79 0.77 13.82
CA GLN A 488 9.93 -0.07 14.18
C GLN A 488 11.16 0.27 13.34
N ALA A 489 10.97 0.50 12.04
CA ALA A 489 12.01 0.93 11.12
C ALA A 489 11.47 1.82 10.01
N GLY A 490 12.27 2.81 9.60
CA GLY A 490 11.89 3.79 8.59
C GLY A 490 10.88 4.83 9.08
N GLY A 491 10.17 5.46 8.14
CA GLY A 491 9.08 6.39 8.48
C GLY A 491 9.48 7.74 9.07
N ALA A 492 10.76 8.11 9.09
CA ALA A 492 11.23 9.42 9.57
C ALA A 492 10.58 10.60 8.82
N THR A 493 10.41 11.72 9.51
CA THR A 493 10.16 13.02 8.86
C THR A 493 11.51 13.68 8.63
N VAL A 494 11.89 13.89 7.38
CA VAL A 494 13.22 14.42 7.01
C VAL A 494 13.09 15.79 6.36
N PHE A 495 14.00 16.69 6.69
CA PHE A 495 14.07 18.04 6.13
C PHE A 495 15.22 18.07 5.14
N THR A 496 14.89 17.98 3.84
CA THR A 496 15.88 17.67 2.81
C THR A 496 16.94 18.75 2.72
N ASP A 497 16.59 20.03 2.80
CA ASP A 497 17.54 21.13 2.64
C ASP A 497 18.58 21.21 3.74
N VAL A 498 18.16 21.09 5.00
CA VAL A 498 19.06 21.21 6.18
C VAL A 498 19.66 19.89 6.62
N GLY A 499 19.13 18.76 6.15
CA GLY A 499 19.60 17.43 6.49
C GLY A 499 19.17 16.94 7.87
N ALA A 500 18.09 17.49 8.43
CA ALA A 500 17.51 17.04 9.70
C ALA A 500 16.63 15.81 9.49
N ALA A 501 16.60 14.91 10.48
CA ALA A 501 15.75 13.73 10.47
C ALA A 501 15.11 13.53 11.84
N VAL A 502 13.78 13.43 11.86
CA VAL A 502 12.98 13.32 13.07
C VAL A 502 12.26 11.97 13.04
N TRP A 503 12.69 11.06 13.91
CA TRP A 503 12.15 9.70 13.94
C TRP A 503 10.80 9.64 14.66
N PRO A 504 9.85 8.82 14.19
CA PRO A 504 8.53 8.70 14.81
C PRO A 504 8.64 8.14 16.22
N LYS A 505 7.94 8.77 17.17
CA LYS A 505 7.80 8.28 18.54
C LYS A 505 6.38 8.56 19.00
N LYS A 506 5.62 7.52 19.35
CA LYS A 506 4.22 7.64 19.73
C LYS A 506 4.03 8.66 20.86
N GLY A 507 2.97 9.46 20.76
CA GLY A 507 2.61 10.48 21.75
C GLY A 507 3.44 11.76 21.68
N THR A 508 4.40 11.84 20.76
CA THR A 508 5.19 13.05 20.52
C THR A 508 4.66 13.84 19.34
N ALA A 509 4.79 15.16 19.41
CA ALA A 509 4.47 16.05 18.31
C ALA A 509 5.69 16.87 17.90
N VAL A 510 5.84 17.11 16.60
CA VAL A 510 6.90 17.91 16.01
C VAL A 510 6.29 19.19 15.47
N PHE A 511 6.93 20.31 15.77
CA PHE A 511 6.46 21.64 15.42
C PHE A 511 7.57 22.44 14.76
N TRP A 512 7.23 23.10 13.66
CA TRP A 512 8.09 24.06 12.97
C TRP A 512 7.25 25.16 12.33
N TYR A 513 7.88 26.31 12.10
CA TYR A 513 7.30 27.39 11.31
C TYR A 513 7.65 27.20 9.84
N ASN A 514 6.66 27.32 8.96
CA ASN A 514 6.81 27.24 7.51
C ASN A 514 7.19 28.59 6.90
N LEU A 515 6.78 29.68 7.55
CA LEU A 515 7.06 31.05 7.13
C LEU A 515 7.98 31.74 8.12
N TYR A 516 8.80 32.67 7.65
CA TYR A 516 9.47 33.68 8.46
C TYR A 516 8.44 34.63 9.10
N PRO A 517 8.80 35.41 10.14
CA PRO A 517 7.91 36.42 10.71
C PRO A 517 7.48 37.49 9.69
N SER A 518 8.27 37.72 8.63
CA SER A 518 7.92 38.57 7.49
C SER A 518 6.73 38.08 6.67
N GLY A 519 6.34 36.81 6.80
CA GLY A 519 5.36 36.12 5.94
C GLY A 519 5.99 35.36 4.77
N GLU A 520 7.30 35.53 4.53
CA GLU A 520 7.99 34.81 3.45
C GLU A 520 8.20 33.33 3.76
N GLY A 521 8.17 32.50 2.72
CA GLY A 521 8.37 31.06 2.83
C GLY A 521 9.78 30.69 3.29
N ASP A 522 9.91 29.87 4.33
CA ASP A 522 11.19 29.30 4.74
C ASP A 522 11.48 28.02 3.95
N TYR A 523 12.20 28.16 2.84
CA TYR A 523 12.59 27.04 1.97
C TYR A 523 13.39 25.94 2.71
N ARG A 524 14.01 26.26 3.85
CA ARG A 524 14.71 25.24 4.66
C ARG A 524 13.77 24.22 5.30
N THR A 525 12.47 24.49 5.29
CA THR A 525 11.41 23.62 5.82
C THR A 525 10.93 22.58 4.82
N ARG A 526 11.55 22.50 3.63
CA ARG A 526 11.29 21.44 2.66
C ARG A 526 11.47 20.08 3.32
N HIS A 527 10.39 19.31 3.40
CA HIS A 527 10.36 18.10 4.20
C HIS A 527 9.57 16.98 3.54
N ALA A 528 9.81 15.76 4.02
CA ALA A 528 9.25 14.54 3.46
C ALA A 528 8.99 13.52 4.57
N ALA A 529 8.10 12.58 4.29
CA ALA A 529 7.96 11.36 5.06
C ALA A 529 8.70 10.22 4.34
N CYS A 530 9.72 9.67 4.99
CA CYS A 530 10.42 8.48 4.52
C CYS A 530 9.47 7.27 4.44
N PRO A 531 9.72 6.32 3.53
CA PRO A 531 8.92 5.11 3.43
C PRO A 531 8.93 4.33 4.74
N VAL A 532 7.80 3.80 5.18
CA VAL A 532 7.76 2.90 6.34
C VAL A 532 8.38 1.56 5.94
N LEU A 533 9.50 1.18 6.60
CA LEU A 533 10.17 -0.08 6.33
C LEU A 533 9.55 -1.23 7.14
N VAL A 534 9.39 -1.05 8.45
CA VAL A 534 8.72 -2.00 9.33
C VAL A 534 7.82 -1.27 10.33
N GLY A 535 6.57 -1.73 10.43
CA GLY A 535 5.59 -1.24 11.40
C GLY A 535 4.43 -0.49 10.74
N ASN A 536 3.78 0.35 11.53
CA ASN A 536 2.60 1.10 11.11
C ASN A 536 2.75 2.56 11.52
N LYS A 537 2.67 3.50 10.56
CA LYS A 537 2.79 4.93 10.85
C LYS A 537 1.42 5.59 10.77
N TRP A 538 0.94 6.04 11.92
CA TRP A 538 -0.20 6.94 12.07
C TRP A 538 0.31 8.29 12.52
N VAL A 539 -0.10 9.33 11.79
CA VAL A 539 0.19 10.71 12.17
C VAL A 539 -1.06 11.56 12.06
N SER A 540 -1.08 12.69 12.76
CA SER A 540 -2.00 13.76 12.44
C SER A 540 -1.27 15.08 12.21
N ASN A 541 -1.71 15.81 11.19
CA ASN A 541 -1.25 17.14 10.83
C ASN A 541 -2.31 18.17 11.21
N LYS A 542 -1.84 19.29 11.75
CA LYS A 542 -2.62 20.51 11.93
C LYS A 542 -1.82 21.65 11.32
N TRP A 543 -2.38 22.25 10.27
CA TRP A 543 -1.80 23.41 9.61
C TRP A 543 -2.44 24.69 10.14
N ILE A 544 -1.60 25.59 10.64
CA ILE A 544 -2.03 26.85 11.25
C ILE A 544 -1.80 27.97 10.24
N HIS A 545 -2.81 28.81 10.02
CA HIS A 545 -2.78 29.89 9.04
C HIS A 545 -2.38 31.24 9.65
N GLU A 546 -1.96 32.17 8.80
CA GLU A 546 -1.52 33.53 9.19
C GLU A 546 -2.63 34.42 9.75
N ARG A 547 -3.87 34.26 9.26
CA ARG A 547 -5.00 35.05 9.72
C ARG A 547 -5.34 34.72 11.18
N GLY A 548 -5.47 35.74 12.01
CA GLY A 548 -5.68 35.61 13.46
C GLY A 548 -4.39 35.63 14.28
N GLN A 549 -3.22 35.75 13.62
CA GLN A 549 -1.91 35.77 14.28
C GLN A 549 -1.30 37.17 14.39
N GLU A 550 -1.97 38.21 13.90
CA GLU A 550 -1.43 39.57 13.70
C GLU A 550 -0.85 40.15 15.00
N PHE A 551 -1.45 39.81 16.15
CA PHE A 551 -1.03 40.25 17.47
C PHE A 551 -0.26 39.19 18.27
N ARG A 552 -0.29 37.94 17.83
CA ARG A 552 0.38 36.80 18.48
C ARG A 552 1.79 36.56 17.91
N ARG A 553 1.99 36.84 16.62
CA ARG A 553 3.25 36.66 15.90
C ARG A 553 3.59 37.92 15.10
N ARG A 554 4.32 38.85 15.72
CA ARG A 554 4.70 40.13 15.10
C ARG A 554 5.70 39.91 13.96
N CYS A 555 5.55 40.70 12.89
CA CYS A 555 6.52 40.74 11.80
C CYS A 555 7.90 41.21 12.26
N SER A 556 8.95 40.65 11.64
CA SER A 556 10.32 41.13 11.77
C SER A 556 10.58 42.32 10.85
N LEU A 557 11.66 43.07 11.11
CA LEU A 557 12.10 44.16 10.25
C LEU A 557 12.85 43.67 9.00
N GLN A 558 13.41 42.47 9.04
CA GLN A 558 14.06 41.83 7.89
C GLN A 558 13.25 40.63 7.40
N GLU A 559 13.42 40.33 6.12
CA GLU A 559 12.67 39.31 5.39
C GLU A 559 12.94 37.89 5.91
N THR A 560 14.15 37.59 6.42
CA THR A 560 14.59 36.23 6.78
C THR A 560 15.02 36.07 8.25
N ASP A 561 14.70 37.07 9.08
CA ASP A 561 15.05 37.10 10.51
C ASP A 561 14.34 36.01 11.34
#